data_AF-A0A0N1EJ45-F1
#
_entry.id   AF-A0A0N1EJ45-F1
#
_cell.length_a   1.000
_cell.length_b   1.000
_cell.length_c   1.000
_cell.angle_alpha   90.00
_cell.angle_beta   90.00
_cell.angle_gamma   90.00
#
_symmetry.space_group_name_H-M   'P 1'
#
loop_
_entity.id
_entity.type
_entity.pdbx_description
1 polymer ?
#
loop_
_entity_poly.entity_id
_entity_poly.type
_entity_poly.pdbx_seq_one_letter_code
_entity_poly.pdbx_strand_id
1 'polypeptide(L)'
;MAINIKEILEVSAVKTAKALASKEAKKTKQNEDFVRNLLTRQISAGLKATEHFAERFIQRFTANESESLSSAISRAIRKTQPQENGCNHKTISQKIIDEPTGIVTILERQGRFGAVLVTTYKLGCENLLSDSELRDLKLRGLL
;
A
#
# COMPACT_ATOMS: atom_id res chain seq x y z
N MET A 1 6.64 20.31 9.09
CA MET A 1 6.90 19.78 7.73
C MET A 1 5.63 19.14 7.21
N ALA A 2 5.14 19.56 6.05
CA ALA A 2 3.99 18.93 5.41
C ALA A 2 4.43 17.58 4.84
N ILE A 3 3.56 16.57 4.95
CA ILE A 3 3.90 15.23 4.46
C ILE A 3 3.71 15.18 2.94
N ASN A 4 4.70 14.62 2.23
CA ASN A 4 4.65 14.47 0.78
C ASN A 4 4.23 13.04 0.40
N ILE A 5 3.20 12.93 -0.44
CA ILE A 5 2.72 11.62 -0.92
C ILE A 5 3.83 10.88 -1.67
N LYS A 6 4.62 11.56 -2.50
CA LYS A 6 5.71 10.92 -3.25
C LYS A 6 6.71 10.27 -2.31
N GLU A 7 7.09 10.97 -1.25
CA GLU A 7 8.00 10.48 -0.22
C GLU A 7 7.43 9.24 0.49
N ILE A 8 6.14 9.24 0.83
CA ILE A 8 5.49 8.07 1.43
C ILE A 8 5.49 6.87 0.49
N LEU A 9 5.19 7.07 -0.79
CA LEU A 9 5.21 5.98 -1.77
C LEU A 9 6.62 5.42 -1.94
N GLU A 10 7.63 6.27 -2.05
CA GLU A 10 9.03 5.87 -2.15
C GLU A 10 9.50 5.10 -0.92
N VAL A 11 9.26 5.63 0.29
CA VAL A 11 9.65 4.96 1.54
C VAL A 11 8.90 3.63 1.68
N SER A 12 7.62 3.59 1.34
CA SER A 12 6.83 2.34 1.36
C SER A 12 7.40 1.32 0.37
N ALA A 13 7.80 1.73 -0.83
CA ALA A 13 8.40 0.87 -1.84
C ALA A 13 9.74 0.31 -1.38
N VAL A 14 10.62 1.15 -0.82
CA VAL A 14 11.92 0.73 -0.25
C VAL A 14 11.73 -0.27 0.88
N LYS A 15 10.81 0.00 1.81
CA LYS A 15 10.49 -0.93 2.92
C LYS A 15 9.97 -2.26 2.41
N THR A 16 9.09 -2.22 1.40
CA THR A 16 8.54 -3.43 0.78
C THR A 16 9.63 -4.24 0.10
N ALA A 17 10.48 -3.59 -0.71
CA ALA A 17 11.59 -4.22 -1.41
C ALA A 17 12.59 -4.85 -0.43
N LYS A 18 13.00 -4.13 0.62
CA LYS A 18 13.89 -4.65 1.66
C LYS A 18 13.34 -5.91 2.32
N ALA A 19 12.04 -5.92 2.62
CA ALA A 19 11.39 -7.06 3.27
C ALA A 19 11.25 -8.30 2.34
N LEU A 20 11.27 -8.10 1.02
CA LEU A 20 11.19 -9.18 0.03
C LEU A 20 12.56 -9.66 -0.46
N ALA A 21 13.55 -8.78 -0.50
CA ALA A 21 14.86 -9.01 -1.11
C ALA A 21 15.57 -10.25 -0.55
N SER A 22 15.63 -10.40 0.77
CA SER A 22 16.33 -11.54 1.39
C SER A 22 15.70 -12.90 1.00
N LYS A 23 14.37 -12.97 0.87
CA LYS A 23 13.68 -14.20 0.45
C LYS A 23 13.94 -14.51 -1.03
N GLU A 24 13.84 -13.49 -1.88
CA GLU A 24 13.98 -13.64 -3.32
C GLU A 24 15.44 -13.92 -3.71
N ALA A 25 16.41 -13.31 -3.03
CA ALA A 25 17.85 -13.55 -3.21
C ALA A 25 18.23 -14.98 -2.87
N LYS A 26 17.71 -15.53 -1.76
CA LYS A 26 17.90 -16.95 -1.41
C LYS A 26 17.32 -17.90 -2.45
N LYS A 27 16.13 -17.60 -2.98
CA LYS A 27 15.45 -18.42 -3.99
C LYS A 27 16.20 -18.41 -5.33
N THR A 28 16.68 -17.25 -5.75
CA THR A 28 17.31 -17.05 -7.06
C THR A 28 18.83 -17.22 -7.04
N LYS A 29 19.43 -17.37 -5.85
CA LYS A 29 20.89 -17.39 -5.61
C LYS A 29 21.61 -16.14 -6.15
N GLN A 30 20.91 -15.01 -6.18
CA GLN A 30 21.45 -13.72 -6.61
C GLN A 30 21.95 -12.89 -5.42
N ASN A 31 22.76 -11.87 -5.71
CA ASN A 31 23.19 -10.89 -4.71
C ASN A 31 21.99 -10.11 -4.15
N GLU A 32 21.89 -10.01 -2.82
CA GLU A 32 20.74 -9.38 -2.15
C GLU A 32 20.59 -7.89 -2.48
N ASP A 33 21.69 -7.14 -2.56
CA ASP A 33 21.64 -5.71 -2.91
C ASP A 33 21.15 -5.50 -4.34
N PHE A 34 21.58 -6.35 -5.27
CA PHE A 34 21.08 -6.33 -6.65
C PHE A 34 19.57 -6.57 -6.70
N VAL A 35 19.09 -7.63 -6.03
CA VAL A 35 17.67 -7.97 -5.96
C VAL A 35 16.86 -6.86 -5.29
N ARG A 36 17.37 -6.28 -4.19
CA ARG A 36 16.73 -5.15 -3.51
C ARG A 36 16.56 -3.95 -4.44
N ASN A 37 17.60 -3.59 -5.19
CA ASN A 37 17.54 -2.46 -6.12
C ASN A 37 16.55 -2.71 -7.26
N LEU A 38 16.53 -3.93 -7.80
CA LEU A 38 15.57 -4.34 -8.84
C LEU A 38 14.13 -4.24 -8.32
N LEU A 39 13.85 -4.84 -7.16
CA LEU A 39 12.52 -4.81 -6.54
C LEU A 39 12.08 -3.39 -6.20
N THR A 40 12.99 -2.55 -5.70
CA THR A 40 12.69 -1.15 -5.40
C THR A 40 12.22 -0.41 -6.65
N ARG A 41 12.91 -0.59 -7.79
CA ARG A 41 12.50 0.01 -9.07
C ARG A 41 11.14 -0.51 -9.53
N GLN A 42 10.93 -1.83 -9.49
CA GLN A 42 9.68 -2.44 -9.92
C GLN A 42 8.48 -2.00 -9.07
N ILE A 43 8.64 -2.00 -7.74
CA ILE A 43 7.58 -1.60 -6.81
C ILE A 43 7.32 -0.10 -6.93
N SER A 44 8.36 0.74 -6.99
CA SER A 44 8.18 2.20 -7.11
C SER A 44 7.46 2.58 -8.42
N ALA A 45 7.77 1.89 -9.52
CA ALA A 45 7.08 2.10 -10.80
C ALA A 45 5.63 1.61 -10.79
N GLY A 46 5.34 0.58 -9.99
CA GLY A 46 4.01 -0.05 -9.90
C GLY A 46 3.12 0.49 -8.78
N LEU A 47 3.67 1.24 -7.82
CA LEU A 47 2.95 1.77 -6.67
C LEU A 47 2.34 3.13 -7.02
N LYS A 48 1.02 3.19 -7.03
CA LYS A 48 0.26 4.40 -7.36
C LYS A 48 -0.68 4.74 -6.21
N ALA A 49 -1.11 5.99 -6.17
CA ALA A 49 -2.16 6.45 -5.26
C ALA A 49 -3.30 7.06 -6.09
N THR A 50 -4.53 6.87 -5.62
CA THR A 50 -5.67 7.63 -6.15
C THR A 50 -5.61 9.08 -5.67
N GLU A 51 -6.37 9.95 -6.34
CA GLU A 51 -6.54 11.34 -5.91
C GLU A 51 -7.18 11.41 -4.51
N HIS A 52 -8.17 10.57 -4.24
CA HIS A 52 -8.77 10.46 -2.91
C HIS A 52 -7.75 10.10 -1.82
N PHE A 53 -6.85 9.15 -2.10
CA PHE A 53 -5.77 8.85 -1.18
C PHE A 53 -4.91 10.10 -0.93
N ALA A 54 -4.48 10.78 -1.99
CA ALA A 54 -3.63 11.97 -1.90
C ALA A 54 -4.24 13.09 -1.05
N GLU A 55 -5.50 13.43 -1.28
CA GLU A 55 -6.20 14.51 -0.57
C GLU A 55 -6.43 14.18 0.90
N ARG A 56 -6.87 12.95 1.18
CA ARG A 56 -7.27 12.55 2.53
C ARG A 56 -6.10 12.18 3.42
N PHE A 57 -5.01 11.73 2.80
CA PHE A 57 -3.77 11.41 3.48
C PHE A 57 -3.27 12.58 4.35
N ILE A 58 -3.24 13.80 3.81
CA ILE A 58 -2.79 15.00 4.53
C ILE A 58 -3.74 15.36 5.68
N GLN A 59 -5.03 15.07 5.52
CA GLN A 59 -6.06 15.41 6.51
C GLN A 59 -6.11 14.42 7.68
N ARG A 60 -5.71 13.16 7.47
CA ARG A 60 -5.88 12.06 8.43
C ARG A 60 -4.61 11.73 9.21
N PHE A 61 -3.44 12.10 8.72
CA PHE A 61 -2.17 11.73 9.31
C PHE A 61 -1.27 12.94 9.53
N THR A 62 -0.61 12.94 10.69
CA THR A 62 0.40 13.94 11.04
C THR A 62 1.78 13.51 10.58
N ALA A 63 2.73 14.47 10.48
CA ALA A 63 4.09 14.16 10.02
C ALA A 63 4.79 13.08 10.86
N ASN A 64 4.49 13.02 12.15
CA ASN A 64 5.03 12.04 13.07
C ASN A 64 4.50 10.61 12.80
N GLU A 65 3.41 10.47 12.04
CA GLU A 65 2.77 9.19 11.71
C GLU A 65 3.19 8.64 10.35
N SER A 66 3.97 9.40 9.58
CA SER A 66 4.47 9.02 8.25
C SER A 66 5.25 7.69 8.25
N GLU A 67 6.06 7.46 9.28
CA GLU A 67 6.87 6.25 9.42
C GLU A 67 6.00 5.02 9.72
N SER A 68 5.00 5.18 10.59
CA SER A 68 4.02 4.14 10.90
C SER A 68 3.17 3.81 9.68
N LEU A 69 2.73 4.83 8.94
CA LEU A 69 1.89 4.68 7.76
C LEU A 69 2.62 4.01 6.60
N SER A 70 3.85 4.42 6.28
CA SER A 70 4.66 3.77 5.25
C SER A 70 4.97 2.29 5.60
N SER A 71 5.14 2.00 6.89
CA SER A 71 5.30 0.63 7.38
C SER A 71 4.01 -0.19 7.25
N ALA A 72 2.86 0.40 7.57
CA ALA A 72 1.55 -0.22 7.41
C ALA A 72 1.25 -0.51 5.93
N ILE A 73 1.52 0.43 5.03
CA ILE A 73 1.37 0.27 3.58
C ILE A 73 2.27 -0.87 3.08
N SER A 74 3.55 -0.90 3.48
CA SER A 74 4.47 -1.98 3.12
C SER A 74 3.97 -3.35 3.60
N ARG A 75 3.43 -3.44 4.83
CA ARG A 75 2.82 -4.67 5.33
C ARG A 75 1.55 -5.03 4.56
N ALA A 76 0.70 -4.05 4.23
CA ALA A 76 -0.51 -4.26 3.45
C ALA A 76 -0.19 -4.83 2.07
N ILE A 77 0.73 -4.23 1.32
CA ILE A 77 1.15 -4.71 -0.02
C ILE A 77 1.61 -6.18 0.04
N ARG A 78 2.38 -6.55 1.08
CA ARG A 78 2.87 -7.91 1.26
C ARG A 78 1.78 -8.91 1.68
N LYS A 79 0.73 -8.46 2.39
CA LYS A 79 -0.41 -9.29 2.81
C LYS A 79 -1.45 -9.46 1.71
N THR A 80 -1.59 -8.48 0.82
CA THR A 80 -2.53 -8.54 -0.30
C THR A 80 -2.03 -9.44 -1.42
N GLN A 81 -2.92 -10.32 -1.90
CA GLN A 81 -2.63 -11.18 -3.03
C GLN A 81 -3.19 -10.58 -4.33
N PRO A 82 -2.51 -10.76 -5.48
CA PRO A 82 -3.12 -10.52 -6.77
C PRO A 82 -4.35 -11.43 -6.92
N GLN A 83 -5.46 -10.86 -7.40
CA GLN A 83 -6.65 -11.62 -7.74
C GLN A 83 -6.67 -11.81 -9.26
N GLU A 84 -6.81 -13.03 -9.74
CA GLU A 84 -6.73 -13.37 -11.17
C GLU A 84 -7.98 -14.14 -11.61
N ASN A 85 -8.39 -13.95 -12.86
CA ASN A 85 -9.41 -14.74 -13.55
C ASN A 85 -8.84 -15.24 -14.87
N GLY A 86 -8.37 -16.49 -14.90
CA GLY A 86 -7.56 -17.00 -16.00
C GLY A 86 -6.30 -16.14 -16.14
N CYS A 87 -6.05 -15.58 -17.33
CA CYS A 87 -4.88 -14.73 -17.59
C CYS A 87 -5.08 -13.24 -17.23
N ASN A 88 -6.25 -12.85 -16.74
CA ASN A 88 -6.58 -11.45 -16.47
C ASN A 88 -6.50 -11.13 -14.98
N HIS A 89 -5.83 -10.04 -14.63
CA HIS A 89 -5.84 -9.53 -13.26
C HIS A 89 -7.18 -8.83 -12.96
N LYS A 90 -7.81 -9.18 -11.84
CA LYS A 90 -8.95 -8.42 -11.32
C LYS A 90 -8.43 -7.31 -10.40
N THR A 91 -8.78 -6.08 -10.71
CA THR A 91 -8.57 -4.91 -9.84
C THR A 91 -9.62 -4.90 -8.74
N ILE A 92 -9.48 -5.80 -7.76
CA ILE A 92 -10.34 -5.86 -6.57
C ILE A 92 -9.61 -5.17 -5.42
N SER A 93 -10.31 -4.20 -4.83
CA SER A 93 -9.86 -3.53 -3.61
C SER A 93 -9.85 -4.51 -2.44
N GLN A 94 -8.78 -4.48 -1.65
CA GLN A 94 -8.60 -5.32 -0.48
C GLN A 94 -8.31 -4.43 0.72
N LYS A 95 -9.04 -4.66 1.81
CA LYS A 95 -8.86 -3.99 3.09
C LYS A 95 -7.88 -4.79 3.96
N ILE A 96 -6.83 -4.13 4.42
CA ILE A 96 -5.87 -4.69 5.38
C ILE A 96 -5.83 -3.79 6.60
N ILE A 97 -5.99 -4.40 7.77
CA ILE A 97 -5.81 -3.74 9.06
C ILE A 97 -4.40 -4.06 9.56
N ASP A 98 -3.63 -3.01 9.84
CA ASP A 98 -2.33 -3.14 10.47
C ASP A 98 -2.47 -3.09 11.99
N GLU A 99 -2.60 -4.26 12.61
CA GLU A 99 -2.81 -4.41 14.06
C GLU A 99 -1.86 -3.58 14.94
N PRO A 100 -0.55 -3.47 14.65
CA PRO A 100 0.36 -2.71 15.52
C PRO A 100 0.11 -1.19 15.54
N THR A 101 -0.49 -0.64 14.47
CA THR A 101 -0.69 0.81 14.32
C THR A 101 -2.15 1.21 14.28
N GLY A 102 -3.07 0.25 14.14
CA GLY A 102 -4.48 0.49 13.90
C GLY A 102 -4.76 1.13 12.53
N ILE A 103 -3.78 1.20 11.63
CA ILE A 103 -3.97 1.82 10.31
C ILE A 103 -4.65 0.82 9.38
N VAL A 104 -5.78 1.23 8.82
CA VAL A 104 -6.47 0.52 7.76
C VAL A 104 -5.96 1.04 6.41
N THR A 105 -5.46 0.11 5.60
CA THR A 105 -5.04 0.37 4.22
C THR A 105 -5.96 -0.36 3.26
N ILE A 106 -6.53 0.38 2.31
CA ILE A 106 -7.31 -0.20 1.22
C ILE A 106 -6.51 -0.01 -0.06
N LEU A 107 -6.22 -1.12 -0.73
CA LEU A 107 -5.41 -1.12 -1.93
C LEU A 107 -5.88 -2.16 -2.95
N GLU A 108 -5.57 -1.93 -4.21
CA GLU A 108 -5.78 -2.87 -5.30
C GLU A 108 -4.43 -3.41 -5.76
N ARG A 109 -4.26 -4.73 -5.83
CA ARG A 109 -3.01 -5.30 -6.37
C ARG A 109 -3.02 -5.29 -7.89
N GLN A 110 -1.90 -4.87 -8.47
CA GLN A 110 -1.63 -4.89 -9.91
C GLN A 110 -0.45 -5.82 -10.19
N GLY A 111 -0.76 -7.07 -10.53
CA GLY A 111 0.25 -8.10 -10.77
C GLY A 111 1.18 -8.36 -9.59
N ARG A 112 2.37 -8.87 -9.87
CA ARG A 112 3.28 -9.35 -8.82
C ARG A 112 3.85 -8.26 -7.91
N PHE A 113 4.06 -7.05 -8.42
CA PHE A 113 4.75 -5.98 -7.67
C PHE A 113 4.04 -4.62 -7.65
N GLY A 114 2.98 -4.43 -8.43
CA GLY A 114 2.21 -3.18 -8.46
C GLY A 114 1.08 -3.16 -7.44
N ALA A 115 0.72 -1.97 -6.99
CA ALA A 115 -0.43 -1.74 -6.13
C ALA A 115 -0.96 -0.32 -6.31
N VAL A 116 -2.27 -0.13 -6.23
CA VAL A 116 -2.91 1.18 -6.19
C VAL A 116 -3.48 1.38 -4.79
N LEU A 117 -2.97 2.37 -4.06
CA LEU A 117 -3.52 2.78 -2.78
C LEU A 117 -4.80 3.57 -3.03
N VAL A 118 -5.92 3.00 -2.58
CA VAL A 118 -7.26 3.57 -2.78
C VAL A 118 -7.57 4.58 -1.69
N THR A 119 -7.37 4.20 -0.43
CA THR A 119 -7.53 5.09 0.72
C THR A 119 -6.84 4.50 1.96
N THR A 120 -6.56 5.34 2.95
CA THR A 120 -6.08 4.94 4.27
C THR A 120 -6.80 5.72 5.36
N TYR A 121 -7.02 5.09 6.51
CA TYR A 121 -7.62 5.70 7.68
C TYR A 121 -7.22 4.93 8.96
N LYS A 122 -7.49 5.49 10.14
CA LYS A 122 -7.27 4.81 11.42
C LYS A 122 -8.53 4.06 11.82
N LEU A 123 -8.37 2.84 12.34
CA LEU A 123 -9.49 2.02 12.82
C LEU A 123 -10.32 2.78 13.85
N GLY A 124 -11.65 2.80 13.71
CA GLY A 124 -12.54 3.59 14.56
C GLY A 124 -12.69 5.06 14.12
N CYS A 125 -11.99 5.48 13.07
CA CYS A 125 -12.13 6.79 12.45
C CYS A 125 -12.78 6.72 11.06
N GLU A 126 -13.69 5.76 10.85
CA GLU A 126 -14.45 5.60 9.59
C GLU A 126 -15.30 6.84 9.28
N ASN A 127 -15.68 7.61 10.31
CA ASN A 127 -16.38 8.88 10.18
C ASN A 127 -15.57 9.99 9.48
N LEU A 128 -14.24 9.82 9.34
CA LEU A 128 -13.37 10.72 8.58
C LEU A 128 -13.33 10.36 7.08
N LEU A 129 -14.06 9.33 6.66
CA LEU A 129 -14.33 9.04 5.26
C LEU A 129 -15.41 9.99 4.77
N SER A 130 -15.21 10.57 3.59
CA SER A 130 -16.28 11.32 2.94
C SER A 130 -17.45 10.42 2.57
N ASP A 131 -18.66 10.98 2.43
CA ASP A 131 -19.86 10.20 2.05
C ASP A 131 -19.66 9.43 0.74
N SER A 132 -18.93 10.01 -0.22
CA SER A 132 -18.57 9.35 -1.48
C SER A 132 -17.62 8.16 -1.27
N GLU A 133 -16.57 8.32 -0.46
CA GLU A 133 -15.66 7.22 -0.11
C GLU A 133 -16.41 6.13 0.65
N LEU A 134 -17.21 6.50 1.66
CA LEU A 134 -17.98 5.57 2.46
C LEU A 134 -18.94 4.75 1.58
N ARG A 135 -19.61 5.40 0.63
CA ARG A 135 -20.50 4.74 -0.34
C ARG A 135 -19.73 3.81 -1.26
N ASP A 136 -18.63 4.24 -1.84
CA ASP A 136 -17.79 3.39 -2.71
C ASP A 136 -17.28 2.15 -1.98
N LEU A 137 -16.77 2.33 -0.75
CA LEU A 137 -16.29 1.22 0.08
C LEU A 137 -17.39 0.23 0.47
N LYS A 138 -18.59 0.73 0.80
CA LYS A 138 -19.77 -0.12 1.07
C LYS A 138 -20.20 -0.89 -0.18
N LEU A 139 -20.25 -0.24 -1.34
CA LEU A 139 -20.60 -0.90 -2.61
C LEU A 139 -19.59 -2.01 -2.98
N ARG A 140 -18.32 -1.83 -2.59
CA ARG A 140 -17.26 -2.84 -2.76
C ARG A 140 -17.22 -3.89 -1.64
N GLY A 141 -18.08 -3.80 -0.62
CA GLY A 141 -18.11 -4.73 0.52
C GLY A 141 -16.91 -4.66 1.45
N LEU A 142 -16.27 -3.48 1.56
CA LEU A 142 -15.04 -3.26 2.35
C LEU A 142 -15.31 -2.66 3.74
N LEU A 143 -16.55 -2.24 3.98
CA LEU A 143 -17.05 -1.69 5.24
C LEU A 143 -18.33 -2.41 5.66
#